data_AF-A0A3N5R9A4-F1
#
_entry.id   AF-A0A3N5R9A4-F1
#
_cell.length_a   1.000
_cell.length_b   1.000
_cell.length_c   1.000
_cell.angle_alpha   90.00
_cell.angle_beta   90.00
_cell.angle_gamma   90.00
#
_symmetry.space_group_name_H-M   'P 1'
#
loop_
_entity.id
_entity.type
_entity.pdbx_description
1 polymer ?
#
loop_
_entity_poly.entity_id
_entity_poly.type
_entity_poly.pdbx_seq_one_letter_code
_entity_poly.pdbx_strand_id
1 'polypeptide(L)'
;MLKTERLQNLRQKAAVAIDNRVRAINAGIGLKEMRAVLRGDPPTEKPNPRYKVHTTSFLFHIRPRYYEKGSTIFTHTFRLGFFTSFFFFIELFTGLILMIYYTPSPEAAYSSILDLLSNVPYGKLLRDLHRLGAEGMVIFSALHMLRTYLTGSYKKERSFTWLTGVILFLVTLILSFSGYLLPWDQLAYWAVTIGTSMVEAAPVGGNEINLLLRGAPDIGAGGLLRFYLLHIVLLPLVAILVISIHYYKVGREHGISLPASMEEGDVKPEIKKQARQRIDFIPDLLTHEVFLTALGLLILLLGVIFFYGGAPLETHANPQQTPLDTKAPWYFWWLQGMLKIDPAAIIEGLASRVGLSLEISRLLPSKVIMGLVLPPLMFVILLLVPYIDRNPHRSIYKRPWAIGIGIAAILLLVVLSYMGTPDYGIETPPATRIVQDLAPEEGEGPLRLIPFEQLQAGAYEVNVTPTERMCPDMDFGCPQLEAVFGEYTDRLNQASEEGDLENLSAFLIIEDWQADLKKVTARILWDDPQTGEPKNYERHLYLHQNRE
;
A
#
# COMPACT_ATOMS: atom_id res chain seq x y z
N MET A 1 -34.48 9.21 64.19
CA MET A 1 -35.19 8.49 63.11
C MET A 1 -35.33 9.34 61.83
N LEU A 2 -35.95 10.53 61.89
CA LEU A 2 -36.20 11.39 60.71
C LEU A 2 -34.96 11.85 59.91
N LYS A 3 -33.83 12.14 60.57
CA LYS A 3 -32.57 12.49 59.88
C LYS A 3 -32.02 11.32 59.06
N THR A 4 -32.21 10.09 59.55
CA THR A 4 -31.67 8.86 58.95
C THR A 4 -32.44 8.48 57.68
N GLU A 5 -33.77 8.60 57.69
CA GLU A 5 -34.61 8.40 56.50
C GLU A 5 -34.33 9.44 55.41
N ARG A 6 -34.15 10.72 55.79
CA ARG A 6 -33.84 11.79 54.82
C ARG A 6 -32.50 11.56 54.13
N LEU A 7 -31.49 11.09 54.88
CA LEU A 7 -30.18 10.72 54.36
C LEU A 7 -30.24 9.49 53.44
N GLN A 8 -31.02 8.47 53.78
CA GLN A 8 -31.23 7.30 52.93
C GLN A 8 -31.96 7.67 51.63
N ASN A 9 -32.98 8.52 51.70
CA ASN A 9 -33.72 9.02 50.54
C ASN A 9 -32.80 9.86 49.61
N LEU A 10 -31.96 10.73 50.18
CA LEU A 10 -30.94 11.48 49.41
C LEU A 10 -29.94 10.54 48.72
N ARG A 11 -29.43 9.52 49.42
CA ARG A 11 -28.54 8.52 48.83
C ARG A 11 -29.21 7.74 47.69
N GLN A 12 -30.48 7.36 47.86
CA GLN A 12 -31.24 6.65 46.83
C GLN A 12 -31.49 7.55 45.61
N LYS A 13 -31.89 8.80 45.81
CA LYS A 13 -32.04 9.78 44.72
C LYS A 13 -30.72 10.04 44.00
N ALA A 14 -29.62 10.18 44.73
CA ALA A 14 -28.29 10.34 44.15
C ALA A 14 -27.87 9.10 43.35
N ALA A 15 -28.11 7.89 43.87
CA ALA A 15 -27.81 6.65 43.16
C ALA A 15 -28.63 6.51 41.87
N VAL A 16 -29.93 6.87 41.88
CA VAL A 16 -30.77 6.89 40.68
C VAL A 16 -30.31 7.96 39.69
N ALA A 17 -29.94 9.15 40.15
CA ALA A 17 -29.43 10.21 39.29
C ALA A 17 -28.10 9.81 38.61
N ILE A 18 -27.18 9.20 39.37
CA ILE A 18 -25.93 8.65 38.84
C ILE A 18 -26.23 7.54 37.84
N ASP A 19 -27.11 6.58 38.16
CA ASP A 19 -27.46 5.48 37.25
C ASP A 19 -28.09 6.01 35.95
N ASN A 20 -28.99 7.00 36.02
CA ASN A 20 -29.57 7.65 34.84
C ASN A 20 -28.51 8.34 33.98
N ARG A 21 -27.51 8.99 34.58
CA ARG A 21 -26.40 9.61 33.85
C ARG A 21 -25.50 8.56 33.21
N VAL A 22 -25.17 7.49 33.92
CA VAL A 22 -24.39 6.36 33.40
C VAL A 22 -25.14 5.72 32.23
N ARG A 23 -26.45 5.49 32.35
CA ARG A 23 -27.28 4.98 31.25
C ARG A 23 -27.31 5.92 30.06
N ALA A 24 -27.35 7.23 30.26
CA ALA A 24 -27.30 8.18 29.15
C ALA A 24 -25.96 8.09 28.39
N ILE A 25 -24.85 7.91 29.10
CA ILE A 25 -23.50 7.80 28.51
C ILE A 25 -23.28 6.43 27.85
N ASN A 26 -23.68 5.35 28.52
CA ASN A 26 -23.42 3.97 28.11
C ASN A 26 -24.58 3.36 27.30
N ALA A 27 -25.32 4.19 26.56
CA ALA A 27 -26.40 3.74 25.69
C ALA A 27 -27.37 2.74 26.37
N GLY A 28 -27.86 3.13 27.54
CA GLY A 28 -28.90 2.43 28.28
C GLY A 28 -28.43 1.39 29.31
N ILE A 29 -27.13 1.10 29.44
CA ILE A 29 -26.57 0.24 30.50
C ILE A 29 -26.24 1.05 31.75
N GLY A 30 -26.84 0.69 32.88
CA GLY A 30 -26.59 1.26 34.20
C GLY A 30 -25.33 0.69 34.86
N LEU A 31 -24.89 1.31 35.96
CA LEU A 31 -23.59 0.99 36.58
C LEU A 31 -23.55 -0.45 37.14
N LYS A 32 -24.65 -0.89 37.77
CA LYS A 32 -24.77 -2.25 38.31
C LYS A 32 -24.79 -3.29 37.20
N GLU A 33 -25.47 -2.99 36.11
CA GLU A 33 -25.59 -3.87 34.94
C GLU A 33 -24.26 -4.01 34.24
N MET A 34 -23.52 -2.91 34.05
CA MET A 34 -22.18 -2.95 33.46
C MET A 34 -21.27 -3.88 34.25
N ARG A 35 -21.30 -3.81 35.59
CA ARG A 35 -20.55 -4.71 36.46
C ARG A 35 -21.01 -6.16 36.34
N ALA A 36 -22.32 -6.40 36.27
CA ALA A 36 -22.88 -7.75 36.10
C ALA A 36 -22.46 -8.35 34.74
N VAL A 37 -22.56 -7.56 33.67
CA VAL A 37 -22.14 -7.94 32.32
C VAL A 37 -20.66 -8.29 32.28
N LEU A 38 -19.78 -7.48 32.87
CA LEU A 38 -18.34 -7.74 32.93
C LEU A 38 -17.97 -8.99 33.75
N ARG A 39 -18.79 -9.37 34.74
CA ARG A 39 -18.61 -10.63 35.51
C ARG A 39 -19.15 -11.86 34.78
N GLY A 40 -19.83 -11.69 33.64
CA GLY A 40 -20.51 -12.78 32.96
C GLY A 40 -21.82 -13.20 33.64
N ASP A 41 -22.35 -12.39 34.56
CA ASP A 41 -23.60 -12.67 35.26
C ASP A 41 -24.78 -12.71 34.25
N PRO A 42 -25.81 -13.52 34.52
CA PRO A 42 -27.04 -13.50 33.72
C PRO A 42 -27.69 -12.11 33.75
N PRO A 43 -28.40 -11.71 32.68
CA PRO A 43 -29.01 -10.39 32.59
C PRO A 43 -30.03 -10.17 33.71
N THR A 44 -29.87 -9.07 34.45
CA THR A 44 -30.70 -8.72 35.61
C THR A 44 -32.03 -8.05 35.23
N GLU A 45 -32.13 -7.52 34.01
CA GLU A 45 -33.29 -6.77 33.52
C GLU A 45 -33.77 -7.29 32.15
N LYS A 46 -35.06 -7.06 31.83
CA LYS A 46 -35.65 -7.28 30.51
C LYS A 46 -36.14 -5.94 29.94
N PRO A 47 -35.86 -5.63 28.66
CA PRO A 47 -35.04 -6.39 27.70
C PRO A 47 -33.56 -6.46 28.10
N ASN A 48 -32.85 -7.51 27.66
CA ASN A 48 -31.45 -7.77 28.03
C ASN A 48 -30.60 -6.50 27.81
N PRO A 49 -29.95 -5.95 28.86
CA PRO A 49 -29.12 -4.74 28.76
C PRO A 49 -28.05 -4.85 27.67
N ARG A 50 -27.49 -6.05 27.45
CA ARG A 50 -26.49 -6.32 26.39
C ARG A 50 -27.02 -6.00 24.99
N TYR A 51 -28.31 -6.18 24.74
CA TYR A 51 -28.93 -5.88 23.43
C TYR A 51 -29.50 -4.47 23.34
N LYS A 52 -29.81 -3.83 24.48
CA LYS A 52 -30.35 -2.46 24.56
C LYS A 52 -29.38 -1.44 23.95
N VAL A 53 -28.08 -1.64 24.15
CA VAL A 53 -27.01 -0.81 23.58
C VAL A 53 -27.08 -0.77 22.05
N HIS A 54 -27.34 -1.90 21.39
CA HIS A 54 -27.44 -1.97 19.92
C HIS A 54 -28.69 -1.27 19.36
N THR A 55 -29.66 -0.92 20.20
CA THR A 55 -30.86 -0.19 19.79
C THR A 55 -30.82 1.30 20.12
N THR A 56 -30.00 1.69 21.10
CA THR A 56 -29.96 3.06 21.64
C THR A 56 -28.69 3.81 21.26
N SER A 57 -27.63 3.11 20.87
CA SER A 57 -26.39 3.72 20.34
C SER A 57 -26.33 3.62 18.84
N PHE A 58 -26.02 4.74 18.18
CA PHE A 58 -25.68 4.76 16.76
C PHE A 58 -24.48 3.85 16.43
N LEU A 59 -23.40 3.93 17.22
CA LEU A 59 -22.16 3.17 16.99
C LEU A 59 -22.35 1.65 17.17
N PHE A 60 -23.13 1.22 18.16
CA PHE A 60 -23.40 -0.21 18.33
C PHE A 60 -24.53 -0.71 17.42
N HIS A 61 -25.29 0.17 16.77
CA HIS A 61 -26.36 -0.23 15.85
C HIS A 61 -25.83 -1.00 14.63
N ILE A 62 -24.66 -0.58 14.13
CA ILE A 62 -23.94 -1.19 13.01
C ILE A 62 -23.18 -2.46 13.41
N ARG A 63 -22.96 -2.68 14.72
CA ARG A 63 -22.30 -3.88 15.23
C ARG A 63 -23.31 -5.02 15.43
N PRO A 64 -22.90 -6.28 15.22
CA PRO A 64 -23.76 -7.43 15.50
C PRO A 64 -24.02 -7.54 17.00
N ARG A 65 -25.20 -8.08 17.34
CA ARG A 65 -25.57 -8.38 18.74
C ARG A 65 -24.86 -9.62 19.27
N TYR A 66 -24.58 -10.57 18.39
CA TYR A 66 -23.91 -11.83 18.69
C TYR A 66 -23.24 -12.37 17.42
N TYR A 67 -22.28 -13.27 17.58
CA TYR A 67 -21.79 -14.14 16.50
C TYR A 67 -22.02 -15.61 16.85
N GLU A 68 -22.03 -16.47 15.84
CA GLU A 68 -21.98 -17.92 16.05
C GLU A 68 -20.57 -18.33 16.48
N LYS A 69 -20.43 -19.18 17.50
CA LYS A 69 -19.15 -19.62 18.07
C LYS A 69 -18.17 -20.19 17.05
N GLY A 70 -18.64 -20.92 16.04
CA GLY A 70 -17.79 -21.44 14.98
C GLY A 70 -17.20 -20.36 14.07
N SER A 71 -17.87 -19.21 13.96
CA SER A 71 -17.40 -18.08 13.14
C SER A 71 -16.29 -17.27 13.83
N THR A 72 -16.16 -17.36 15.15
CA THR A 72 -15.20 -16.59 15.96
C THR A 72 -13.83 -17.24 16.04
N ILE A 73 -13.66 -18.44 15.49
CA ILE A 73 -12.40 -19.18 15.44
C ILE A 73 -11.35 -18.33 14.70
N PHE A 74 -10.21 -18.06 15.36
CA PHE A 74 -9.18 -17.19 14.81
C PHE A 74 -8.64 -17.75 13.48
N THR A 75 -8.27 -19.03 13.41
CA THR A 75 -7.75 -19.65 12.17
C THR A 75 -8.75 -19.70 11.03
N HIS A 76 -10.05 -19.57 11.32
CA HIS A 76 -11.07 -19.51 10.27
C HIS A 76 -11.04 -18.15 9.58
N THR A 77 -11.05 -17.05 10.33
CA THR A 77 -11.20 -15.68 9.77
C THR A 77 -9.91 -14.89 9.70
N PHE A 78 -8.90 -15.28 10.48
CA PHE A 78 -7.72 -14.51 10.88
C PHE A 78 -8.02 -13.07 11.33
N ARG A 79 -9.30 -12.81 11.66
CA ARG A 79 -9.84 -11.46 11.90
C ARG A 79 -9.47 -10.45 10.80
N LEU A 80 -9.26 -10.88 9.56
CA LEU A 80 -8.75 -10.03 8.47
C LEU A 80 -9.66 -8.85 8.15
N GLY A 81 -10.98 -9.04 8.14
CA GLY A 81 -11.94 -7.95 7.93
C GLY A 81 -11.97 -6.94 9.08
N PHE A 82 -11.73 -7.41 10.32
CA PHE A 82 -11.57 -6.54 11.48
C PHE A 82 -10.27 -5.73 11.36
N PHE A 83 -9.15 -6.36 11.04
CA PHE A 83 -7.87 -5.66 10.88
C PHE A 83 -7.89 -4.68 9.70
N THR A 84 -8.58 -4.99 8.60
CA THR A 84 -8.78 -4.04 7.50
C THR A 84 -9.48 -2.76 7.98
N SER A 85 -10.54 -2.93 8.79
CA SER A 85 -11.27 -1.79 9.37
C SER A 85 -10.43 -1.06 10.43
N PHE A 86 -9.65 -1.79 11.23
CA PHE A 86 -8.69 -1.23 12.17
C PHE A 86 -7.70 -0.30 11.47
N PHE A 87 -7.05 -0.75 10.39
CA PHE A 87 -6.14 0.09 9.61
C PHE A 87 -6.86 1.29 9.01
N PHE A 88 -8.07 1.13 8.47
CA PHE A 88 -8.86 2.27 8.02
C PHE A 88 -9.07 3.34 9.10
N PHE A 89 -9.33 2.94 10.35
CA PHE A 89 -9.45 3.90 11.46
C PHE A 89 -8.12 4.53 11.88
N ILE A 90 -7.01 3.78 11.79
CA ILE A 90 -5.67 4.34 11.97
C ILE A 90 -5.42 5.42 10.91
N GLU A 91 -5.63 5.10 9.63
CA GLU A 91 -5.46 6.03 8.50
C GLU A 91 -6.33 7.28 8.65
N LEU A 92 -7.58 7.12 9.06
CA LEU A 92 -8.47 8.26 9.30
C LEU A 92 -7.93 9.15 10.42
N PHE A 93 -7.47 8.57 11.53
CA PHE A 93 -6.97 9.34 12.66
C PHE A 93 -5.65 10.04 12.35
N THR A 94 -4.67 9.32 11.79
CA THR A 94 -3.37 9.89 11.42
C THR A 94 -3.53 10.90 10.28
N GLY A 95 -4.35 10.62 9.27
CA GLY A 95 -4.63 11.52 8.15
C GLY A 95 -5.26 12.85 8.58
N LEU A 96 -6.23 12.81 9.52
CA LEU A 96 -6.83 14.02 10.09
C LEU A 96 -5.82 14.92 10.81
N ILE A 97 -4.79 14.35 11.42
CA ILE A 97 -3.73 15.13 12.07
C ILE A 97 -2.74 15.65 11.01
N LEU A 98 -2.32 14.79 10.08
CA LEU A 98 -1.37 15.15 9.02
C LEU A 98 -1.89 16.29 8.15
N MET A 99 -3.19 16.32 7.85
CA MET A 99 -3.79 17.37 7.01
C MET A 99 -3.72 18.77 7.64
N ILE A 100 -3.50 18.89 8.95
CA ILE A 100 -3.34 20.19 9.64
C ILE A 100 -1.98 20.82 9.29
N TYR A 101 -0.96 19.99 9.01
CA TYR A 101 0.42 20.42 8.75
C TYR A 101 0.80 20.38 7.27
N TYR A 102 -0.04 19.79 6.42
CA TYR A 102 0.23 19.63 5.00
C TYR A 102 -0.32 20.77 4.14
N THR A 103 0.48 21.26 3.19
CA THR A 103 0.05 22.29 2.22
C THR A 103 -0.06 21.70 0.81
N PRO A 104 -1.26 21.60 0.20
CA PRO A 104 -1.46 20.96 -1.10
C PRO A 104 -1.11 21.88 -2.30
N SER A 105 0.14 22.35 -2.39
CA SER A 105 0.66 23.06 -3.56
C SER A 105 2.06 22.54 -3.94
N PRO A 106 2.41 22.43 -5.24
CA PRO A 106 3.71 21.91 -5.68
C PRO A 106 4.92 22.63 -5.06
N GLU A 107 4.76 23.92 -4.77
CA GLU A 107 5.81 24.77 -4.19
C GLU A 107 6.05 24.49 -2.70
N ALA A 108 5.04 24.01 -1.97
CA ALA A 108 5.06 23.87 -0.52
C ALA A 108 4.79 22.45 0.01
N ALA A 109 4.30 21.53 -0.83
CA ALA A 109 3.91 20.19 -0.42
C ALA A 109 5.11 19.43 0.14
N TYR A 110 6.20 19.37 -0.61
CA TYR A 110 7.42 18.69 -0.20
C TYR A 110 8.05 19.32 1.04
N SER A 111 8.19 20.65 1.07
CA SER A 111 8.74 21.34 2.25
C SER A 111 7.86 21.16 3.48
N SER A 112 6.53 21.11 3.34
CA SER A 112 5.62 20.84 4.47
C SER A 112 5.81 19.44 5.05
N ILE A 113 6.22 18.45 4.25
CA ILE A 113 6.62 17.13 4.75
C ILE A 113 7.95 17.21 5.49
N LEU A 114 8.94 17.96 5.00
CA LEU A 114 10.19 18.18 5.71
C LEU A 114 9.98 18.90 7.05
N ASP A 115 9.10 19.89 7.08
CA ASP A 115 8.71 20.60 8.31
C ASP A 115 7.98 19.67 9.28
N LEU A 116 7.10 18.79 8.79
CA LEU A 116 6.47 17.75 9.60
C LEU A 116 7.51 16.81 10.23
N LEU A 117 8.54 16.44 9.49
CA LEU A 117 9.60 15.54 9.96
C LEU A 117 10.50 16.19 11.02
N SER A 118 10.82 17.47 10.86
CA SER A 118 11.83 18.19 11.66
C SER A 118 11.24 19.00 12.81
N ASN A 119 10.11 19.68 12.59
CA ASN A 119 9.60 20.72 13.49
C ASN A 119 8.36 20.30 14.30
N VAL A 120 7.61 19.28 13.85
CA VAL A 120 6.38 18.83 14.53
C VAL A 120 6.70 17.70 15.52
N PRO A 121 6.37 17.83 16.82
CA PRO A 121 6.56 16.76 17.79
C PRO A 121 5.83 15.48 17.35
N TYR A 122 6.58 14.38 17.26
CA TYR A 122 6.10 13.09 16.76
C TYR A 122 5.57 13.12 15.30
N GLY A 123 5.90 14.15 14.51
CA GLY A 123 5.47 14.25 13.11
C GLY A 123 5.97 13.10 12.24
N LYS A 124 7.25 12.71 12.40
CA LYS A 124 7.80 11.50 11.78
C LYS A 124 7.03 10.23 12.17
N LEU A 125 6.74 10.04 13.46
CA LEU A 125 5.96 8.90 13.94
C LEU A 125 4.56 8.84 13.29
N LEU A 126 3.87 9.98 13.21
CA LEU A 126 2.54 10.07 12.60
C LEU A 126 2.57 9.76 11.10
N ARG A 127 3.56 10.30 10.37
CA ARG A 127 3.77 10.02 8.95
C ARG A 127 4.06 8.53 8.71
N ASP A 128 4.96 7.97 9.51
CA ASP A 128 5.35 6.55 9.40
C ASP A 128 4.17 5.63 9.74
N LEU A 129 3.36 5.97 10.75
CA LEU A 129 2.13 5.25 11.10
C LEU A 129 1.10 5.28 9.97
N HIS A 130 0.90 6.43 9.31
CA HIS A 130 0.00 6.56 8.17
C HIS A 130 0.52 5.76 6.97
N ARG A 131 1.82 5.84 6.67
CA ARG A 131 2.42 5.08 5.57
C ARG A 131 2.30 3.57 5.81
N LEU A 132 2.69 3.07 6.98
CA LEU A 132 2.59 1.64 7.32
C LEU A 132 1.14 1.18 7.50
N GLY A 133 0.26 2.04 7.99
CA GLY A 133 -1.15 1.72 8.14
C GLY A 133 -1.83 1.56 6.78
N ALA A 134 -1.51 2.40 5.79
CA ALA A 134 -1.95 2.23 4.40
C ALA A 134 -1.47 0.89 3.81
N GLU A 135 -0.19 0.54 4.00
CA GLU A 135 0.34 -0.75 3.54
C GLU A 135 -0.34 -1.95 4.22
N GLY A 136 -0.57 -1.84 5.54
CA GLY A 136 -1.34 -2.81 6.31
C GLY A 136 -2.77 -2.95 5.78
N MET A 137 -3.44 -1.85 5.46
CA MET A 137 -4.81 -1.87 4.92
C MET A 137 -4.88 -2.60 3.58
N VAL A 138 -3.92 -2.36 2.68
CA VAL A 138 -3.82 -3.06 1.38
C VAL A 138 -3.58 -4.57 1.59
N ILE A 139 -2.60 -4.95 2.42
CA ILE A 139 -2.27 -6.35 2.71
C ILE A 139 -3.47 -7.08 3.32
N PHE A 140 -4.07 -6.53 4.39
CA PHE A 140 -5.15 -7.20 5.09
C PHE A 140 -6.44 -7.26 4.27
N SER A 141 -6.72 -6.26 3.43
CA SER A 141 -7.85 -6.31 2.51
C SER A 141 -7.65 -7.37 1.42
N ALA A 142 -6.46 -7.45 0.82
CA ALA A 142 -6.12 -8.50 -0.16
C ALA A 142 -6.22 -9.91 0.45
N LEU A 143 -5.65 -10.11 1.64
CA LEU A 143 -5.76 -11.38 2.37
C LEU A 143 -7.21 -11.70 2.74
N HIS A 144 -8.02 -10.70 3.10
CA HIS A 144 -9.44 -10.88 3.38
C HIS A 144 -10.20 -11.36 2.13
N MET A 145 -9.94 -10.76 0.98
CA MET A 145 -10.48 -11.18 -0.32
C MET A 145 -10.06 -12.60 -0.67
N LEU A 146 -8.78 -12.93 -0.54
CA LEU A 146 -8.24 -14.26 -0.81
C LEU A 146 -8.91 -15.32 0.09
N ARG A 147 -8.94 -15.09 1.40
CA ARG A 147 -9.55 -16.03 2.35
C ARG A 147 -11.04 -16.22 2.06
N THR A 148 -11.77 -15.15 1.76
CA THR A 148 -13.22 -15.24 1.47
C THR A 148 -13.50 -15.98 0.17
N TYR A 149 -12.61 -15.85 -0.82
CA TYR A 149 -12.62 -16.65 -2.05
C TYR A 149 -12.37 -18.15 -1.79
N LEU A 150 -11.27 -18.47 -1.12
CA LEU A 150 -10.86 -19.85 -0.82
C LEU A 150 -11.92 -20.59 0.02
N THR A 151 -12.45 -19.93 1.05
CA THR A 151 -13.48 -20.50 1.93
C THR A 151 -14.90 -20.50 1.34
N GLY A 152 -15.07 -19.98 0.11
CA GLY A 152 -16.38 -19.86 -0.54
C GLY A 152 -17.37 -19.06 0.31
N SER A 153 -16.89 -18.07 1.05
CA SER A 153 -17.71 -17.29 1.99
C SER A 153 -18.68 -16.35 1.28
N TYR A 154 -18.43 -16.03 0.01
CA TYR A 154 -19.29 -15.20 -0.84
C TYR A 154 -20.54 -15.92 -1.36
N LYS A 155 -20.62 -17.25 -1.21
CA LYS A 155 -21.73 -18.05 -1.75
C LYS A 155 -23.04 -17.82 -0.96
N LYS A 156 -24.14 -18.27 -1.57
CA LYS A 156 -25.52 -18.17 -1.04
C LYS A 156 -25.95 -16.70 -0.90
N GLU A 157 -26.53 -16.35 0.24
CA GLU A 157 -27.01 -15.02 0.61
C GLU A 157 -25.92 -13.92 0.66
N ARG A 158 -24.63 -14.28 0.66
CA ARG A 158 -23.51 -13.34 0.84
C ARG A 158 -22.92 -12.79 -0.47
N SER A 159 -23.58 -13.00 -1.61
CA SER A 159 -23.11 -12.49 -2.91
C SER A 159 -23.03 -10.97 -2.94
N PHE A 160 -24.01 -10.28 -2.33
CA PHE A 160 -23.99 -8.82 -2.21
C PHE A 160 -22.92 -8.32 -1.21
N THR A 161 -22.65 -9.08 -0.14
CA THR A 161 -21.53 -8.79 0.77
C THR A 161 -20.19 -8.89 0.04
N TRP A 162 -20.04 -9.84 -0.88
CA TRP A 162 -18.87 -9.92 -1.75
C TRP A 162 -18.74 -8.73 -2.68
N LEU A 163 -19.82 -8.32 -3.35
CA LEU A 163 -19.85 -7.11 -4.19
C LEU A 163 -19.33 -5.88 -3.42
N THR A 164 -19.88 -5.63 -2.23
CA THR A 164 -19.42 -4.52 -1.38
C THR A 164 -17.96 -4.68 -0.93
N GLY A 165 -17.49 -5.90 -0.70
CA GLY A 165 -16.09 -6.20 -0.40
C GLY A 165 -15.14 -5.89 -1.55
N VAL A 166 -15.51 -6.23 -2.80
CA VAL A 166 -14.72 -5.88 -3.99
C VAL A 166 -14.68 -4.37 -4.20
N ILE A 167 -15.80 -3.67 -4.02
CA ILE A 167 -15.85 -2.21 -4.09
C ILE A 167 -14.94 -1.59 -3.02
N LEU A 168 -14.99 -2.08 -1.78
CA LEU A 168 -14.09 -1.61 -0.72
C LEU A 168 -12.62 -1.87 -1.04
N PHE A 169 -12.30 -3.03 -1.61
CA PHE A 169 -10.93 -3.34 -2.03
C PHE A 169 -10.45 -2.35 -3.10
N LEU A 170 -11.28 -2.03 -4.10
CA LEU A 170 -10.97 -1.00 -5.10
C LEU A 170 -10.78 0.38 -4.46
N VAL A 171 -11.68 0.79 -3.56
CA VAL A 171 -11.55 2.07 -2.83
C VAL A 171 -10.26 2.12 -2.02
N THR A 172 -9.84 1.02 -1.37
CA THR A 172 -8.55 0.93 -0.66
C THR A 172 -7.36 1.17 -1.59
N LEU A 173 -7.36 0.55 -2.78
CA LEU A 173 -6.28 0.73 -3.76
C LEU A 173 -6.22 2.18 -4.25
N ILE A 174 -7.38 2.81 -4.51
CA ILE A 174 -7.45 4.21 -4.96
C ILE A 174 -7.08 5.16 -3.81
N LEU A 175 -7.47 4.88 -2.55
CA LEU A 175 -7.04 5.64 -1.38
C LEU A 175 -5.52 5.64 -1.26
N SER A 176 -4.91 4.47 -1.32
CA SER A 176 -3.46 4.31 -1.22
C SER A 176 -2.74 5.04 -2.37
N PHE A 177 -3.23 4.89 -3.61
CA PHE A 177 -2.66 5.55 -4.79
C PHE A 177 -2.80 7.08 -4.75
N SER A 178 -3.97 7.59 -4.36
CA SER A 178 -4.21 9.04 -4.30
C SER A 178 -3.40 9.72 -3.19
N GLY A 179 -3.20 9.03 -2.06
CA GLY A 179 -2.33 9.50 -0.97
C GLY A 179 -0.85 9.44 -1.33
N TYR A 180 -0.46 8.50 -2.20
CA TYR A 180 0.92 8.34 -2.65
C TYR A 180 1.48 9.59 -3.34
N LEU A 181 0.63 10.37 -4.03
CA LEU A 181 1.04 11.62 -4.69
C LEU A 181 1.44 12.74 -3.72
N LEU A 182 0.83 12.75 -2.52
CA LEU A 182 0.81 13.94 -1.66
C LEU A 182 2.19 14.40 -1.16
N PRO A 183 3.17 13.52 -0.88
CA PRO A 183 4.52 13.95 -0.53
C PRO A 183 5.20 14.81 -1.61
N TRP A 184 4.75 14.72 -2.87
CA TRP A 184 5.28 15.48 -4.00
C TRP A 184 6.78 15.27 -4.22
N ASP A 185 7.22 14.03 -4.07
CA ASP A 185 8.56 13.57 -4.39
C ASP A 185 8.62 12.96 -5.81
N GLN A 186 9.83 12.73 -6.33
CA GLN A 186 10.05 12.25 -7.69
C GLN A 186 9.29 10.94 -7.99
N LEU A 187 9.44 9.93 -7.14
CA LEU A 187 8.81 8.63 -7.35
C LEU A 187 7.29 8.74 -7.34
N ALA A 188 6.73 9.47 -6.37
CA ALA A 188 5.29 9.69 -6.27
C ALA A 188 4.72 10.41 -7.50
N TYR A 189 5.36 11.51 -7.92
CA TYR A 189 4.92 12.32 -9.05
C TYR A 189 4.88 11.50 -10.34
N TRP A 190 5.96 10.77 -10.64
CA TRP A 190 6.07 10.02 -11.89
C TRP A 190 5.23 8.74 -11.89
N ALA A 191 5.15 8.02 -10.76
CA ALA A 191 4.26 6.87 -10.64
C ALA A 191 2.79 7.25 -10.92
N VAL A 192 2.34 8.39 -10.41
CA VAL A 192 0.96 8.87 -10.61
C VAL A 192 0.77 9.45 -12.01
N THR A 193 1.78 10.10 -12.58
CA THR A 193 1.77 10.57 -13.97
C THR A 193 1.58 9.39 -14.93
N ILE A 194 2.38 8.31 -14.77
CA ILE A 194 2.23 7.09 -15.57
C ILE A 194 0.84 6.48 -15.40
N GLY A 195 0.38 6.32 -14.15
CA GLY A 195 -0.93 5.72 -13.87
C GLY A 195 -2.11 6.51 -14.46
N THR A 196 -2.05 7.84 -14.45
CA THR A 196 -3.09 8.69 -15.06
C THR A 196 -3.00 8.73 -16.59
N SER A 197 -1.81 8.59 -17.18
CA SER A 197 -1.64 8.53 -18.65
C SER A 197 -2.24 7.26 -19.24
N MET A 198 -2.35 6.18 -18.45
CA MET A 198 -3.07 4.98 -18.87
C MET A 198 -4.57 5.23 -19.10
N VAL A 199 -5.16 6.17 -18.36
CA VAL A 199 -6.58 6.55 -18.51
C VAL A 199 -6.79 7.39 -19.77
N GLU A 200 -5.83 8.26 -20.09
CA GLU A 200 -5.81 9.04 -21.33
C GLU A 200 -5.83 8.14 -22.58
N ALA A 201 -5.14 7.00 -22.51
CA ALA A 201 -5.09 6.01 -23.58
C ALA A 201 -6.44 5.30 -23.86
N ALA A 202 -7.52 5.66 -23.15
CA ALA A 202 -8.85 5.12 -23.39
C ALA A 202 -9.42 5.57 -24.74
N PRO A 203 -9.95 4.64 -25.55
CA PRO A 203 -10.43 4.96 -26.90
C PRO A 203 -11.65 5.89 -26.90
N VAL A 204 -12.37 6.00 -25.78
CA VAL A 204 -13.56 6.84 -25.63
C VAL A 204 -13.48 7.58 -24.30
N GLY A 205 -13.49 8.90 -24.34
CA GLY A 205 -13.57 9.75 -23.14
C GLY A 205 -12.28 9.86 -22.31
N GLY A 206 -11.17 9.24 -22.76
CA GLY A 206 -9.91 9.19 -22.00
C GLY A 206 -9.33 10.57 -21.74
N ASN A 207 -9.26 11.41 -22.77
CA ASN A 207 -8.74 12.77 -22.69
C ASN A 207 -9.57 13.63 -21.74
N GLU A 208 -10.89 13.53 -21.81
CA GLU A 208 -11.82 14.30 -20.98
C GLU A 208 -11.73 13.89 -19.50
N ILE A 209 -11.66 12.57 -19.24
CA ILE A 209 -11.48 12.04 -17.88
C ILE A 209 -10.12 12.49 -17.33
N ASN A 210 -9.06 12.37 -18.12
CA ASN A 210 -7.72 12.74 -17.68
C ASN A 210 -7.62 14.25 -17.39
N LEU A 211 -8.19 15.09 -18.25
CA LEU A 211 -8.26 16.54 -18.03
C LEU A 211 -9.07 16.88 -16.77
N LEU A 212 -10.14 16.14 -16.48
CA LEU A 212 -10.93 16.34 -15.27
C LEU A 212 -10.15 15.95 -14.00
N LEU A 213 -9.39 14.85 -14.07
CA LEU A 213 -8.54 14.36 -12.97
C LEU A 213 -7.34 15.25 -12.71
N ARG A 214 -6.59 15.62 -13.75
CA ARG A 214 -5.36 16.43 -13.65
C ARG A 214 -5.63 17.93 -13.58
N GLY A 215 -6.73 18.40 -14.17
CA GLY A 215 -7.04 19.82 -14.30
C GLY A 215 -6.16 20.57 -15.32
N ALA A 216 -5.24 19.88 -15.99
CA ALA A 216 -4.29 20.35 -16.98
C ALA A 216 -3.75 19.14 -17.77
N PRO A 217 -2.98 19.33 -18.87
CA PRO A 217 -2.34 18.22 -19.58
C PRO A 217 -1.44 17.37 -18.67
N ASP A 218 -0.67 18.05 -17.81
CA ASP A 218 0.22 17.44 -16.83
C ASP A 218 -0.28 17.63 -15.40
N ILE A 219 0.23 16.83 -14.46
CA ILE A 219 -0.12 16.96 -13.04
C ILE A 219 0.57 18.21 -12.48
N GLY A 220 -0.14 19.34 -12.45
CA GLY A 220 0.32 20.56 -11.79
C GLY A 220 -0.37 20.80 -10.44
N ALA A 221 -0.39 22.06 -10.00
CA ALA A 221 -1.06 22.49 -8.76
C ALA A 221 -2.54 22.07 -8.71
N GLY A 222 -3.25 22.20 -9.83
CA GLY A 222 -4.65 21.78 -9.94
C GLY A 222 -4.84 20.27 -9.76
N GLY A 223 -3.89 19.46 -10.25
CA GLY A 223 -3.91 18.01 -10.12
C GLY A 223 -3.67 17.59 -8.67
N LEU A 224 -2.63 18.15 -8.04
CA LEU A 224 -2.32 17.90 -6.64
C LEU A 224 -3.51 18.22 -5.71
N LEU A 225 -4.14 19.38 -5.89
CA LEU A 225 -5.30 19.77 -5.09
C LEU A 225 -6.48 18.80 -5.25
N ARG A 226 -6.74 18.31 -6.47
CA ARG A 226 -7.82 17.34 -6.73
C ARG A 226 -7.52 16.00 -6.08
N PHE A 227 -6.30 15.50 -6.20
CA PHE A 227 -5.86 14.27 -5.55
C PHE A 227 -5.92 14.38 -4.03
N TYR A 228 -5.54 15.52 -3.48
CA TYR A 228 -5.70 15.81 -2.05
C TYR A 228 -7.17 15.73 -1.62
N LEU A 229 -8.09 16.46 -2.27
CA LEU A 229 -9.52 16.42 -1.94
C LEU A 229 -10.14 15.02 -2.14
N LEU A 230 -9.70 14.32 -3.19
CA LEU A 230 -10.10 12.94 -3.45
C LEU A 230 -9.69 12.03 -2.28
N HIS A 231 -8.45 12.15 -1.82
CA HIS A 231 -7.86 11.31 -0.77
C HIS A 231 -8.43 11.60 0.62
N ILE A 232 -8.60 12.88 0.99
CA ILE A 232 -8.97 13.25 2.37
C ILE A 232 -10.49 13.40 2.58
N VAL A 233 -11.28 13.64 1.52
CA VAL A 233 -12.74 13.84 1.64
C VAL A 233 -13.51 12.76 0.89
N LEU A 234 -13.39 12.70 -0.44
CA LEU A 234 -14.32 11.91 -1.24
C LEU A 234 -14.18 10.41 -0.99
N LEU A 235 -12.97 9.86 -1.09
CA LEU A 235 -12.74 8.42 -0.94
C LEU A 235 -12.98 7.92 0.51
N PRO A 236 -12.58 8.64 1.58
CA PRO A 236 -12.93 8.23 2.94
C PRO A 236 -14.44 8.23 3.19
N LEU A 237 -15.20 9.19 2.64
CA LEU A 237 -16.66 9.21 2.76
C LEU A 237 -17.31 8.04 2.01
N VAL A 238 -16.83 7.73 0.80
CA VAL A 238 -17.27 6.54 0.05
C VAL A 238 -16.93 5.26 0.82
N ALA A 239 -15.72 5.15 1.37
CA ALA A 239 -15.32 4.02 2.20
C ALA A 239 -16.24 3.88 3.43
N ILE A 240 -16.51 4.96 4.17
CA ILE A 240 -17.41 4.94 5.34
C ILE A 240 -18.82 4.46 4.95
N LEU A 241 -19.36 4.96 3.83
CA LEU A 241 -20.67 4.55 3.33
C LEU A 241 -20.70 3.06 3.01
N VAL A 242 -19.73 2.57 2.23
CA VAL A 242 -19.72 1.16 1.80
C VAL A 242 -19.35 0.23 2.96
N ILE A 243 -18.45 0.62 3.87
CA ILE A 243 -18.15 -0.10 5.12
C ILE A 243 -19.43 -0.25 5.94
N SER A 244 -20.23 0.82 6.06
CA SER A 244 -21.49 0.78 6.80
C SER A 244 -22.47 -0.23 6.20
N ILE A 245 -22.61 -0.25 4.87
CA ILE A 245 -23.44 -1.23 4.16
C ILE A 245 -22.88 -2.65 4.36
N HIS A 246 -21.57 -2.83 4.21
CA HIS A 246 -20.88 -4.11 4.34
C HIS A 246 -21.05 -4.70 5.74
N TYR A 247 -20.78 -3.91 6.78
CA TYR A 247 -20.96 -4.29 8.19
C TYR A 247 -22.42 -4.56 8.53
N TYR A 248 -23.36 -3.78 7.97
CA TYR A 248 -24.78 -4.05 8.18
C TYR A 248 -25.17 -5.43 7.64
N LYS A 249 -24.76 -5.79 6.41
CA LYS A 249 -25.01 -7.10 5.82
C LYS A 249 -24.37 -8.24 6.62
N VAL A 250 -23.14 -8.06 7.07
CA VAL A 250 -22.42 -9.06 7.90
C VAL A 250 -23.04 -9.18 9.29
N GLY A 251 -23.35 -8.07 9.95
CA GLY A 251 -23.74 -8.03 11.36
C GLY A 251 -25.22 -8.22 11.63
N ARG A 252 -26.10 -7.95 10.65
CA ARG A 252 -27.56 -7.99 10.84
C ARG A 252 -28.28 -9.01 9.97
N GLU A 253 -27.83 -9.26 8.75
CA GLU A 253 -28.54 -10.13 7.81
C GLU A 253 -27.95 -11.54 7.73
N HIS A 254 -26.66 -11.67 7.40
CA HIS A 254 -26.10 -12.96 6.98
C HIS A 254 -25.10 -13.58 7.95
N GLY A 255 -24.55 -12.81 8.88
CA GLY A 255 -23.49 -13.29 9.78
C GLY A 255 -22.17 -13.60 9.05
N ILE A 256 -21.14 -13.87 9.86
CA ILE A 256 -19.88 -14.43 9.37
C ILE A 256 -20.10 -15.91 9.07
N SER A 257 -19.63 -16.35 7.91
CA SER A 257 -19.74 -17.75 7.49
C SER A 257 -19.06 -18.70 8.49
N LEU A 258 -19.64 -19.88 8.72
CA LEU A 258 -18.99 -20.94 9.49
C LEU A 258 -17.87 -21.62 8.67
N PRO A 259 -16.92 -22.34 9.31
CA PRO A 259 -16.01 -23.23 8.62
C PRO A 259 -16.79 -24.25 7.78
N ALA A 260 -16.38 -24.46 6.52
CA ALA A 260 -17.09 -25.35 5.61
C ALA A 260 -17.19 -26.79 6.15
N SER A 261 -16.18 -27.26 6.90
CA SER A 261 -16.21 -28.55 7.59
C SER A 261 -17.30 -28.66 8.66
N MET A 262 -17.67 -27.55 9.31
CA MET A 262 -18.73 -27.53 10.33
C MET A 262 -20.12 -27.34 9.73
N GLU A 263 -20.23 -26.61 8.60
CA GLU A 263 -21.51 -26.37 7.93
C GLU A 263 -21.92 -27.54 7.02
N GLU A 264 -21.01 -28.03 6.19
CA GLU A 264 -21.25 -29.03 5.14
C GLU A 264 -20.57 -30.38 5.39
N GLY A 265 -19.60 -30.43 6.31
CA GLY A 265 -18.86 -31.66 6.60
C GLY A 265 -19.67 -32.66 7.43
N ASP A 266 -19.20 -33.91 7.42
CA ASP A 266 -19.75 -35.00 8.23
C ASP A 266 -19.15 -34.97 9.64
N VAL A 267 -19.54 -33.96 10.41
CA VAL A 267 -19.17 -33.82 11.82
C VAL A 267 -20.36 -34.15 12.72
N LYS A 268 -20.07 -34.68 13.91
CA LYS A 268 -21.09 -35.06 14.92
C LYS A 268 -22.12 -33.93 15.11
N PRO A 269 -23.42 -34.23 15.19
CA PRO A 269 -24.48 -33.22 15.33
C PRO A 269 -24.27 -32.25 16.51
N GLU A 270 -23.69 -32.75 17.61
CA GLU A 270 -23.36 -31.95 18.79
C GLU A 270 -22.36 -30.82 18.47
N ILE A 271 -21.35 -31.10 17.65
CA ILE A 271 -20.34 -30.12 17.25
C ILE A 271 -20.98 -29.05 16.35
N LYS A 272 -21.87 -29.44 15.42
CA LYS A 272 -22.64 -28.47 14.61
C LYS A 272 -23.49 -27.57 15.48
N LYS A 273 -24.16 -28.14 16.49
CA LYS A 273 -24.97 -27.39 17.44
C LYS A 273 -24.12 -26.42 18.26
N GLN A 274 -22.95 -26.86 18.73
CA GLN A 274 -21.99 -26.01 19.46
C GLN A 274 -21.45 -24.88 18.58
N ALA A 275 -21.14 -25.13 17.31
CA ALA A 275 -20.67 -24.11 16.39
C ALA A 275 -21.70 -22.99 16.15
N ARG A 276 -23.00 -23.33 16.18
CA ARG A 276 -24.11 -22.37 16.04
C ARG A 276 -24.55 -21.72 17.36
N GLN A 277 -23.90 -22.05 18.48
CA GLN A 277 -24.17 -21.34 19.74
C GLN A 277 -23.80 -19.86 19.60
N ARG A 278 -24.66 -19.01 20.16
CA ARG A 278 -24.47 -17.56 20.12
C ARG A 278 -23.48 -17.14 21.19
N ILE A 279 -22.51 -16.31 20.80
CA ILE A 279 -21.63 -15.57 21.69
C ILE A 279 -22.04 -14.11 21.59
N ASP A 280 -22.43 -13.52 22.71
CA ASP A 280 -22.87 -12.13 22.77
C ASP A 280 -21.72 -11.19 22.41
N PHE A 281 -22.05 -10.05 21.79
CA PHE A 281 -21.05 -9.04 21.48
C PHE A 281 -20.44 -8.44 22.74
N ILE A 282 -21.28 -8.14 23.73
CA ILE A 282 -20.86 -7.61 25.03
C ILE A 282 -21.10 -8.70 26.10
N PRO A 283 -20.09 -9.08 26.90
CA PRO A 283 -18.73 -8.53 26.94
C PRO A 283 -17.73 -9.26 26.01
N ASP A 284 -18.05 -10.47 25.57
CA ASP A 284 -17.05 -11.45 25.10
C ASP A 284 -16.32 -10.98 23.84
N LEU A 285 -17.05 -10.66 22.77
CA LEU A 285 -16.44 -10.27 21.50
C LEU A 285 -15.79 -8.89 21.58
N LEU A 286 -16.43 -7.94 22.28
CA LEU A 286 -15.90 -6.60 22.48
C LEU A 286 -14.55 -6.64 23.22
N THR A 287 -14.43 -7.45 24.28
CA THR A 287 -13.18 -7.60 25.02
C THR A 287 -12.07 -8.15 24.13
N HIS A 288 -12.39 -9.14 23.28
CA HIS A 288 -11.44 -9.70 22.33
C HIS A 288 -11.03 -8.68 21.25
N GLU A 289 -11.97 -7.89 20.72
CA GLU A 289 -11.67 -6.83 19.75
C GLU A 289 -10.83 -5.70 20.35
N VAL A 290 -11.10 -5.29 21.59
CA VAL A 290 -10.29 -4.30 22.32
C VAL A 290 -8.87 -4.83 22.54
N PHE A 291 -8.73 -6.09 22.96
CA PHE A 291 -7.42 -6.72 23.09
C PHE A 291 -6.65 -6.75 21.76
N LEU A 292 -7.29 -7.18 20.67
CA LEU A 292 -6.66 -7.21 19.35
C LEU A 292 -6.31 -5.81 18.83
N THR A 293 -7.12 -4.79 19.14
CA THR A 293 -6.83 -3.39 18.81
C THR A 293 -5.59 -2.91 19.56
N ALA A 294 -5.52 -3.15 20.86
CA ALA A 294 -4.37 -2.77 21.69
C ALA A 294 -3.09 -3.49 21.24
N LEU A 295 -3.20 -4.79 20.95
CA LEU A 295 -2.08 -5.57 20.42
C LEU A 295 -1.66 -5.09 19.01
N GLY A 296 -2.61 -4.80 18.13
CA GLY A 296 -2.35 -4.27 16.79
C GLY A 296 -1.66 -2.91 16.83
N LEU A 297 -2.11 -2.00 17.70
CA LEU A 297 -1.46 -0.71 17.95
C LEU A 297 -0.04 -0.90 18.49
N LEU A 298 0.15 -1.80 19.47
CA LEU A 298 1.47 -2.09 20.01
C LEU A 298 2.41 -2.61 18.92
N ILE A 299 1.98 -3.58 18.12
CA ILE A 299 2.79 -4.14 17.02
C ILE A 299 3.12 -3.06 16.00
N LEU A 300 2.15 -2.22 15.62
CA LEU A 300 2.36 -1.15 14.65
C LEU A 300 3.38 -0.12 15.18
N LEU A 301 3.27 0.28 16.45
CA LEU A 301 4.23 1.18 17.08
C LEU A 301 5.64 0.58 17.17
N LEU A 302 5.76 -0.68 17.58
CA LEU A 302 7.05 -1.38 17.60
C LEU A 302 7.64 -1.51 16.19
N GLY A 303 6.80 -1.77 15.18
CA GLY A 303 7.16 -1.80 13.77
C GLY A 303 7.78 -0.49 13.31
N VAL A 304 7.11 0.63 13.58
CA VAL A 304 7.61 1.97 13.22
C VAL A 304 8.91 2.29 13.95
N ILE A 305 8.97 2.07 15.27
CA ILE A 305 10.09 2.53 16.10
C ILE A 305 11.36 1.72 15.86
N PHE A 306 11.24 0.39 15.69
CA PHE A 306 12.40 -0.50 15.69
C PHE A 306 12.75 -1.09 14.32
N PHE A 307 11.80 -1.17 13.38
CA PHE A 307 11.98 -1.98 12.17
C PHE A 307 11.78 -1.23 10.85
N TYR A 308 11.05 -0.11 10.84
CA TYR A 308 10.68 0.54 9.59
C TYR A 308 11.75 1.46 9.02
N GLY A 309 12.61 2.06 9.84
CA GLY A 309 13.61 3.05 9.42
C GLY A 309 13.00 4.42 9.03
N GLY A 310 11.75 4.46 8.59
CA GLY A 310 11.00 5.66 8.23
C GLY A 310 10.33 5.52 6.88
N ALA A 311 9.24 6.25 6.67
CA ALA A 311 8.58 6.29 5.38
C ALA A 311 9.55 6.89 4.33
N PRO A 312 9.80 6.21 3.20
CA PRO A 312 10.64 6.75 2.14
C PRO A 312 10.15 8.12 1.70
N LEU A 313 11.07 9.04 1.42
CA LEU A 313 10.81 10.36 0.86
C LEU A 313 11.91 10.63 -0.16
N GLU A 314 11.53 10.67 -1.43
CA GLU A 314 12.49 10.96 -2.49
C GLU A 314 12.78 12.46 -2.60
N THR A 315 13.65 12.86 -3.52
CA THR A 315 13.88 14.29 -3.80
C THR A 315 12.61 14.98 -4.31
N HIS A 316 12.57 16.31 -4.16
CA HIS A 316 11.45 17.12 -4.63
C HIS A 316 11.18 16.85 -6.12
N ALA A 317 9.91 16.67 -6.48
CA ALA A 317 9.53 16.32 -7.84
C ALA A 317 10.00 17.38 -8.86
N ASN A 318 10.68 16.91 -9.90
CA ASN A 318 11.05 17.68 -11.09
C ASN A 318 10.25 17.17 -12.29
N PRO A 319 9.20 17.89 -12.72
CA PRO A 319 8.39 17.50 -13.88
C PRO A 319 9.16 17.41 -15.21
N GLN A 320 10.36 17.97 -15.29
CA GLN A 320 11.18 17.96 -16.51
C GLN A 320 12.17 16.80 -16.57
N GLN A 321 12.30 16.01 -15.50
CA GLN A 321 13.25 14.90 -15.41
C GLN A 321 12.56 13.66 -14.85
N THR A 322 12.34 12.68 -15.72
CA THR A 322 11.78 11.38 -15.35
C THR A 322 12.89 10.46 -14.81
N PRO A 323 12.75 9.93 -13.59
CA PRO A 323 13.65 8.94 -13.03
C PRO A 323 13.76 7.70 -13.88
N LEU A 324 15.00 7.22 -14.03
CA LEU A 324 15.32 5.99 -14.75
C LEU A 324 14.52 4.78 -14.23
N ASP A 325 14.39 4.66 -12.90
CA ASP A 325 13.74 3.54 -12.21
C ASP A 325 12.35 3.87 -11.66
N THR A 326 11.56 4.65 -12.40
CA THR A 326 10.19 4.94 -11.95
C THR A 326 9.39 3.64 -11.80
N LYS A 327 8.89 3.38 -10.59
CA LYS A 327 8.13 2.17 -10.26
C LYS A 327 6.78 2.49 -9.64
N ALA A 328 5.79 1.66 -9.96
CA ALA A 328 4.52 1.70 -9.27
C ALA A 328 4.69 1.24 -7.81
N PRO A 329 3.76 1.62 -6.91
CA PRO A 329 3.66 0.97 -5.60
C PRO A 329 3.58 -0.56 -5.74
N TRP A 330 4.13 -1.30 -4.77
CA TRP A 330 4.32 -2.76 -4.91
C TRP A 330 3.03 -3.54 -5.22
N TYR A 331 1.89 -3.07 -4.71
CA TYR A 331 0.58 -3.68 -4.97
C TYR A 331 0.06 -3.45 -6.41
N PHE A 332 0.78 -2.66 -7.21
CA PHE A 332 0.56 -2.45 -8.64
C PHE A 332 1.72 -2.92 -9.52
N TRP A 333 2.75 -3.58 -8.98
CA TRP A 333 3.81 -4.14 -9.82
C TRP A 333 3.27 -5.13 -10.85
N TRP A 334 2.24 -5.92 -10.52
CA TRP A 334 1.60 -6.81 -11.49
C TRP A 334 1.02 -6.06 -12.71
N LEU A 335 0.53 -4.83 -12.51
CA LEU A 335 0.02 -3.99 -13.59
C LEU A 335 1.18 -3.46 -14.44
N GLN A 336 2.26 -3.01 -13.80
CA GLN A 336 3.49 -2.58 -14.49
C GLN A 336 4.11 -3.73 -15.30
N GLY A 337 4.23 -4.93 -14.74
CA GLY A 337 4.74 -6.10 -15.47
C GLY A 337 3.84 -6.52 -16.63
N MET A 338 2.51 -6.36 -16.47
CA MET A 338 1.56 -6.59 -17.56
C MET A 338 1.79 -5.64 -18.74
N LEU A 339 2.14 -4.37 -18.49
CA LEU A 339 2.43 -3.38 -19.53
C LEU A 339 3.70 -3.69 -20.35
N LYS A 340 4.61 -4.51 -19.82
CA LYS A 340 5.82 -4.96 -20.54
C LYS A 340 5.53 -6.09 -21.54
N ILE A 341 4.32 -6.65 -21.54
CA ILE A 341 3.94 -7.75 -22.43
C ILE A 341 3.25 -7.19 -23.68
N ASP A 342 3.73 -7.57 -24.86
CA ASP A 342 3.10 -7.26 -26.14
C ASP A 342 2.38 -8.50 -26.72
N PRO A 343 1.09 -8.71 -26.42
CA PRO A 343 0.34 -9.85 -26.96
C PRO A 343 0.18 -9.79 -28.49
N ALA A 344 0.09 -8.61 -29.09
CA ALA A 344 -0.01 -8.49 -30.54
C ALA A 344 1.26 -9.00 -31.21
N ALA A 345 2.44 -8.58 -30.75
CA ALA A 345 3.72 -9.06 -31.26
C ALA A 345 3.87 -10.59 -31.11
N ILE A 346 3.41 -11.17 -30.00
CA ILE A 346 3.42 -12.62 -29.79
C ILE A 346 2.53 -13.34 -30.82
N ILE A 347 1.30 -12.86 -31.02
CA ILE A 347 0.35 -13.50 -31.96
C ILE A 347 0.84 -13.34 -33.40
N GLU A 348 1.33 -12.17 -33.79
CA GLU A 348 1.89 -11.90 -35.13
C GLU A 348 3.13 -12.77 -35.38
N GLY A 349 4.00 -12.92 -34.38
CA GLY A 349 5.14 -13.83 -34.41
C GLY A 349 4.74 -15.30 -34.57
N LEU A 350 3.65 -15.73 -33.94
CA LEU A 350 3.12 -17.09 -34.11
C LEU A 350 2.43 -17.28 -35.47
N ALA A 351 1.66 -16.30 -35.92
CA ALA A 351 0.94 -16.33 -37.19
C ALA A 351 1.91 -16.38 -38.38
N SER A 352 2.99 -15.59 -38.33
CA SER A 352 4.03 -15.57 -39.36
C SER A 352 4.74 -16.93 -39.50
N ARG A 353 4.91 -17.69 -38.40
CA ARG A 353 5.45 -19.07 -38.43
C ARG A 353 4.55 -20.06 -39.18
N VAL A 354 3.26 -19.76 -39.32
CA VAL A 354 2.28 -20.57 -40.05
C VAL A 354 1.96 -19.93 -41.43
N GLY A 355 2.71 -18.91 -41.84
CA GLY A 355 2.55 -18.23 -43.13
C GLY A 355 1.39 -17.24 -43.20
N LEU A 356 0.82 -16.85 -42.06
CA LEU A 356 -0.24 -15.84 -41.97
C LEU A 356 0.37 -14.49 -41.58
N SER A 357 0.15 -13.46 -42.40
CA SER A 357 0.47 -12.08 -42.05
C SER A 357 -0.78 -11.41 -41.46
N LEU A 358 -0.70 -11.09 -40.17
CA LEU A 358 -1.74 -10.36 -39.43
C LEU A 358 -1.09 -9.08 -38.89
N GLU A 359 -1.81 -7.95 -38.93
CA GLU A 359 -1.38 -6.68 -38.33
C GLU A 359 -2.36 -6.30 -37.21
N ILE A 360 -2.32 -7.05 -36.11
CA ILE A 360 -3.22 -6.88 -34.96
C ILE A 360 -2.79 -5.65 -34.15
N SER A 361 -1.49 -5.39 -34.09
CA SER A 361 -0.87 -4.26 -33.40
C SER A 361 -1.42 -2.90 -33.84
N ARG A 362 -1.85 -2.77 -35.10
CA ARG A 362 -2.48 -1.55 -35.63
C ARG A 362 -3.94 -1.35 -35.21
N LEU A 363 -4.66 -2.43 -34.93
CA LEU A 363 -6.09 -2.38 -34.59
C LEU A 363 -6.32 -2.14 -33.10
N LEU A 364 -5.50 -2.74 -32.24
CA LEU A 364 -5.57 -2.55 -30.80
C LEU A 364 -4.15 -2.45 -30.22
N PRO A 365 -3.72 -1.26 -29.77
CA PRO A 365 -2.40 -1.11 -29.16
C PRO A 365 -2.29 -2.00 -27.92
N SER A 366 -1.25 -2.84 -27.88
CA SER A 366 -1.01 -3.79 -26.79
C SER A 366 -1.02 -3.12 -25.41
N LYS A 367 -0.45 -1.92 -25.29
CA LYS A 367 -0.46 -1.14 -24.04
C LYS A 367 -1.87 -0.75 -23.58
N VAL A 368 -2.81 -0.49 -24.51
CA VAL A 368 -4.21 -0.19 -24.19
C VAL A 368 -4.91 -1.45 -23.69
N ILE A 369 -4.69 -2.61 -24.34
CA ILE A 369 -5.28 -3.88 -23.89
C ILE A 369 -4.78 -4.22 -22.48
N MET A 370 -3.46 -4.24 -22.31
CA MET A 370 -2.79 -4.67 -21.08
C MET A 370 -3.02 -3.67 -19.93
N GLY A 371 -2.98 -2.37 -20.21
CA GLY A 371 -3.09 -1.33 -19.20
C GLY A 371 -4.51 -0.91 -18.84
N LEU A 372 -5.43 -0.90 -19.81
CA LEU A 372 -6.74 -0.31 -19.63
C LEU A 372 -7.88 -1.32 -19.71
N VAL A 373 -7.78 -2.35 -20.56
CA VAL A 373 -8.90 -3.29 -20.76
C VAL A 373 -8.83 -4.44 -19.76
N LEU A 374 -7.68 -5.09 -19.65
CA LEU A 374 -7.53 -6.28 -18.80
C LEU A 374 -7.70 -6.00 -17.31
N PRO A 375 -7.13 -4.92 -16.70
CA PRO A 375 -7.25 -4.71 -15.26
C PRO A 375 -8.70 -4.51 -14.81
N PRO A 376 -9.52 -3.62 -15.43
CA PRO A 376 -10.94 -3.54 -15.11
C PRO A 376 -11.69 -4.84 -15.38
N LEU A 377 -11.36 -5.57 -16.46
CA LEU A 377 -11.97 -6.87 -16.75
C LEU A 377 -11.70 -7.88 -15.63
N MET A 378 -10.47 -7.91 -15.07
CA MET A 378 -10.14 -8.78 -13.92
C MET A 378 -10.99 -8.43 -12.70
N PHE A 379 -11.22 -7.15 -12.41
CA PHE A 379 -12.13 -6.73 -11.34
C PHE A 379 -13.60 -7.07 -11.64
N VAL A 380 -14.05 -6.95 -12.89
CA VAL A 380 -15.40 -7.39 -13.29
C VAL A 380 -15.56 -8.90 -13.12
N ILE A 381 -14.56 -9.69 -13.49
CA ILE A 381 -14.54 -11.14 -13.22
C ILE A 381 -14.62 -11.39 -11.71
N LEU A 382 -13.83 -10.65 -10.91
CA LEU A 382 -13.86 -10.75 -9.46
C LEU A 382 -15.25 -10.44 -8.88
N LEU A 383 -15.91 -9.39 -9.36
CA LEU A 383 -17.29 -9.03 -9.00
C LEU A 383 -18.28 -10.16 -9.32
N LEU A 384 -18.07 -10.83 -10.46
CA LEU A 384 -18.95 -11.87 -10.97
C LEU A 384 -18.66 -13.27 -10.41
N VAL A 385 -17.61 -13.45 -9.61
CA VAL A 385 -17.24 -14.75 -8.99
C VAL A 385 -18.42 -15.51 -8.37
N PRO A 386 -19.35 -14.88 -7.60
CA PRO A 386 -20.50 -15.59 -7.03
C PRO A 386 -21.44 -16.20 -8.09
N TYR A 387 -21.47 -15.65 -9.30
CA TYR A 387 -22.33 -16.07 -10.40
C TYR A 387 -21.60 -17.04 -11.36
N ILE A 388 -20.27 -16.93 -11.44
CA ILE A 388 -19.41 -17.83 -12.21
C ILE A 388 -19.24 -19.17 -11.48
N ASP A 389 -18.93 -19.14 -10.18
CA ASP A 389 -18.79 -20.35 -9.37
C ASP A 389 -20.16 -20.88 -8.88
N ARG A 390 -20.83 -21.63 -9.76
CA ARG A 390 -22.13 -22.26 -9.52
C ARG A 390 -22.11 -23.47 -8.59
N ASN A 391 -20.95 -23.92 -8.12
CA ASN A 391 -20.86 -25.09 -7.26
C ASN A 391 -21.62 -24.85 -5.93
N PRO A 392 -22.53 -25.75 -5.49
CA PRO A 392 -23.29 -25.53 -4.27
C PRO A 392 -22.45 -25.66 -2.99
N HIS A 393 -21.31 -26.35 -3.05
CA HIS A 393 -20.42 -26.55 -1.91
C HIS A 393 -19.50 -25.35 -1.68
N ARG A 394 -19.10 -25.16 -0.41
CA ARG A 394 -18.11 -24.15 0.00
C ARG A 394 -16.72 -24.75 0.24
N SER A 395 -16.65 -26.04 0.56
CA SER A 395 -15.39 -26.73 0.83
C SER A 395 -14.41 -26.63 -0.35
N ILE A 396 -13.14 -26.33 -0.05
CA ILE A 396 -12.04 -26.19 -1.02
C ILE A 396 -11.92 -27.48 -1.85
N TYR A 397 -11.94 -28.64 -1.20
CA TYR A 397 -11.80 -29.95 -1.85
C TYR A 397 -12.94 -30.29 -2.82
N LYS A 398 -14.11 -29.66 -2.64
CA LYS A 398 -15.27 -29.88 -3.52
C LYS A 398 -15.36 -28.86 -4.65
N ARG A 399 -14.40 -27.94 -4.77
CA ARG A 399 -14.37 -26.84 -5.76
C ARG A 399 -13.04 -26.80 -6.55
N PRO A 400 -12.55 -27.91 -7.11
CA PRO A 400 -11.20 -27.96 -7.70
C PRO A 400 -10.98 -26.93 -8.82
N TRP A 401 -11.98 -26.69 -9.68
CA TRP A 401 -11.88 -25.71 -10.76
C TRP A 401 -11.77 -24.27 -10.27
N ALA A 402 -12.64 -23.86 -9.34
CA ALA A 402 -12.57 -22.51 -8.77
C ALA A 402 -11.24 -22.31 -8.04
N ILE A 403 -10.84 -23.26 -7.21
CA ILE A 403 -9.57 -23.19 -6.48
C ILE A 403 -8.38 -23.18 -7.44
N GLY A 404 -8.39 -24.01 -8.49
CA GLY A 404 -7.36 -24.05 -9.52
C GLY A 404 -7.21 -22.72 -10.27
N ILE A 405 -8.33 -22.12 -10.69
CA ILE A 405 -8.34 -20.78 -11.33
C ILE A 405 -7.79 -19.72 -10.37
N GLY A 406 -8.21 -19.75 -9.10
CA GLY A 406 -7.70 -18.81 -8.09
C GLY A 406 -6.20 -18.94 -7.86
N ILE A 407 -5.68 -20.16 -7.75
CA ILE A 407 -4.25 -20.42 -7.60
C ILE A 407 -3.49 -19.96 -8.84
N ALA A 408 -3.98 -20.28 -10.04
CA ALA A 408 -3.37 -19.83 -11.29
C ALA A 408 -3.35 -18.30 -11.40
N ALA A 409 -4.43 -17.62 -10.99
CA ALA A 409 -4.48 -16.17 -10.95
C ALA A 409 -3.46 -15.57 -9.96
N ILE A 410 -3.29 -16.17 -8.78
CA ILE A 410 -2.28 -15.74 -7.81
C ILE A 410 -0.86 -15.93 -8.37
N LEU A 411 -0.57 -17.11 -8.95
CA LEU A 411 0.73 -17.37 -9.57
C LEU A 411 1.01 -16.39 -10.70
N LEU A 412 0.00 -16.10 -11.55
CA LEU A 412 0.11 -15.10 -12.60
C LEU A 412 0.40 -13.71 -12.00
N LEU A 413 -0.31 -13.28 -10.96
CA LEU A 413 -0.05 -12.00 -10.29
C LEU A 413 1.36 -11.93 -9.68
N VAL A 414 1.88 -13.03 -9.13
CA VAL A 414 3.25 -13.10 -8.60
C VAL A 414 4.27 -12.97 -9.74
N VAL A 415 4.09 -13.70 -10.84
CA VAL A 415 4.97 -13.61 -12.02
C VAL A 415 4.93 -12.20 -12.59
N LEU A 416 3.74 -11.64 -12.80
CA LEU A 416 3.59 -10.27 -13.29
C LEU A 416 4.18 -9.24 -12.33
N SER A 417 4.09 -9.45 -11.01
CA SER A 417 4.70 -8.54 -10.04
C SER A 417 6.23 -8.58 -10.10
N TYR A 418 6.81 -9.78 -10.30
CA TYR A 418 8.24 -9.91 -10.57
C TYR A 418 8.63 -9.24 -11.89
N MET A 419 7.85 -9.43 -12.95
CA MET A 419 8.08 -8.72 -14.23
C MET A 419 7.96 -7.20 -14.11
N GLY A 420 7.17 -6.73 -13.14
CA GLY A 420 6.97 -5.32 -12.85
C GLY A 420 8.11 -4.66 -12.10
N THR A 421 9.11 -5.40 -11.63
CA THR A 421 10.28 -4.78 -10.98
C THR A 421 11.09 -3.95 -11.99
N PRO A 422 11.84 -2.94 -11.54
CA PRO A 422 12.72 -2.15 -12.41
C PRO A 422 13.76 -3.03 -13.12
N ASP A 423 14.28 -4.04 -12.44
CA ASP A 423 15.37 -4.89 -12.96
C ASP A 423 14.91 -5.92 -14.00
N TYR A 424 13.61 -6.17 -14.12
CA TYR A 424 13.13 -7.14 -15.09
C TYR A 424 13.04 -6.53 -16.49
N GLY A 425 13.85 -7.04 -17.42
CA GLY A 425 13.86 -6.56 -18.80
C GLY A 425 14.45 -5.16 -18.91
N ILE A 426 15.65 -4.96 -18.36
CA ILE A 426 16.39 -3.69 -18.41
C ILE A 426 16.57 -3.27 -19.88
N GLU A 427 15.97 -2.14 -20.26
CA GLU A 427 16.11 -1.53 -21.60
C GLU A 427 17.19 -0.43 -21.63
N THR A 428 17.74 -0.06 -20.48
CA THR A 428 18.70 1.05 -20.35
C THR A 428 20.13 0.59 -20.60
N PRO A 429 20.96 1.37 -21.34
CA PRO A 429 22.36 1.03 -21.55
C PRO A 429 23.12 0.81 -20.23
N PRO A 430 24.01 -0.20 -20.13
CA PRO A 430 24.75 -0.48 -18.90
C PRO A 430 25.55 0.71 -18.37
N ALA A 431 26.11 1.53 -19.26
CA ALA A 431 26.79 2.77 -18.88
C ALA A 431 25.89 3.74 -18.09
N THR A 432 24.65 3.96 -18.55
CA THR A 432 23.66 4.77 -17.84
C THR A 432 23.30 4.15 -16.49
N ARG A 433 23.11 2.82 -16.47
CA ARG A 433 22.72 2.08 -15.26
C ARG A 433 23.80 2.14 -14.18
N ILE A 434 25.05 1.91 -14.53
CA ILE A 434 26.17 1.91 -13.57
C ILE A 434 26.31 3.27 -12.88
N VAL A 435 26.18 4.36 -13.65
CA VAL A 435 26.23 5.72 -13.08
C VAL A 435 24.97 6.03 -12.28
N GLN A 436 23.81 5.55 -12.70
CA GLN A 436 22.58 5.66 -11.92
C GLN A 436 22.71 4.94 -10.57
N ASP A 437 23.27 3.74 -10.52
CA ASP A 437 23.45 3.00 -9.28
C ASP A 437 24.45 3.69 -8.33
N LEU A 438 25.44 4.38 -8.90
CA LEU A 438 26.44 5.14 -8.16
C LEU A 438 25.87 6.40 -7.51
N ALA A 439 24.97 7.07 -8.22
CA ALA A 439 24.24 8.24 -7.75
C ALA A 439 22.85 8.26 -8.38
N PRO A 440 21.84 7.68 -7.74
CA PRO A 440 20.53 7.55 -8.33
C PRO A 440 19.80 8.90 -8.31
N GLU A 441 18.89 9.08 -9.25
CA GLU A 441 17.95 10.22 -9.26
C GLU A 441 16.93 10.13 -8.12
N GLU A 442 16.63 8.90 -7.69
CA GLU A 442 15.80 8.56 -6.53
C GLU A 442 16.69 7.87 -5.46
N GLY A 443 16.69 8.39 -4.25
CA GLY A 443 17.35 7.79 -3.08
C GLY A 443 18.73 8.36 -2.79
N GLU A 444 19.38 7.77 -1.79
CA GLU A 444 20.78 8.06 -1.48
C GLU A 444 21.69 7.05 -2.17
N GLY A 445 22.50 7.53 -3.11
CA GLY A 445 23.52 6.71 -3.76
C GLY A 445 24.81 6.60 -2.94
N PRO A 446 25.65 5.60 -3.25
CA PRO A 446 26.98 5.47 -2.66
C PRO A 446 27.82 6.76 -2.70
N LEU A 447 27.74 7.54 -3.79
CA LEU A 447 28.46 8.82 -3.89
C LEU A 447 28.03 9.86 -2.84
N ARG A 448 26.76 9.86 -2.41
CA ARG A 448 26.26 10.80 -1.40
C ARG A 448 26.78 10.47 0.00
N LEU A 449 27.01 9.17 0.26
CA LEU A 449 27.46 8.65 1.56
C LEU A 449 28.95 8.88 1.83
N ILE A 450 29.73 9.24 0.81
CA ILE A 450 31.14 9.60 0.98
C ILE A 450 31.21 10.86 1.86
N PRO A 451 32.04 10.94 2.91
CA PRO A 451 32.26 12.18 3.66
C PRO A 451 32.79 13.31 2.75
N PHE A 452 32.42 14.56 3.02
CA PHE A 452 32.83 15.68 2.16
C PHE A 452 34.36 15.83 2.08
N GLU A 453 35.06 15.55 3.17
CA GLU A 453 36.52 15.60 3.29
C GLU A 453 37.22 14.53 2.44
N GLN A 454 36.54 13.41 2.17
CA GLN A 454 37.10 12.31 1.39
C GLN A 454 36.93 12.47 -0.11
N LEU A 455 36.06 13.38 -0.57
CA LEU A 455 35.89 13.73 -1.99
C LEU A 455 37.07 14.59 -2.46
N GLN A 456 38.25 13.99 -2.61
CA GLN A 456 39.44 14.68 -3.09
C GLN A 456 39.27 15.09 -4.56
N ALA A 457 39.68 16.32 -4.88
CA ALA A 457 39.60 16.83 -6.24
C ALA A 457 40.64 16.12 -7.12
N GLY A 458 40.22 15.67 -8.29
CA GLY A 458 41.05 14.86 -9.19
C GLY A 458 40.24 14.24 -10.32
N ALA A 459 40.95 13.75 -11.34
CA ALA A 459 40.37 12.94 -12.41
C ALA A 459 40.84 11.50 -12.24
N TYR A 460 39.92 10.62 -11.88
CA TYR A 460 40.18 9.22 -11.61
C TYR A 460 39.73 8.38 -12.82
N GLU A 461 40.69 7.83 -13.54
CA GLU A 461 40.45 6.99 -14.71
C GLU A 461 40.40 5.50 -14.32
N VAL A 462 39.36 4.82 -14.80
CA VAL A 462 39.12 3.39 -14.55
C VAL A 462 40.23 2.55 -15.18
N ASN A 463 40.70 1.51 -14.47
CA ASN A 463 41.83 0.65 -14.86
C ASN A 463 43.21 1.34 -14.99
N VAL A 464 43.29 2.65 -14.79
CA VAL A 464 44.56 3.41 -14.81
C VAL A 464 44.92 3.90 -13.42
N THR A 465 43.95 4.41 -12.67
CA THR A 465 44.16 4.98 -11.33
C THR A 465 44.00 3.90 -10.26
N PRO A 466 45.05 3.54 -9.49
CA PRO A 466 44.92 2.60 -8.40
C PRO A 466 44.06 3.20 -7.27
N THR A 467 43.10 2.44 -6.75
CA THR A 467 42.22 2.85 -5.64
C THR A 467 43.03 3.35 -4.44
N GLU A 468 44.08 2.62 -4.06
CA GLU A 468 44.98 2.94 -2.93
C GLU A 468 45.71 4.30 -3.05
N ARG A 469 45.69 4.95 -4.22
CA ARG A 469 46.37 6.22 -4.49
C ARG A 469 45.42 7.39 -4.71
N MET A 470 44.13 7.23 -4.47
CA MET A 470 43.16 8.30 -4.74
C MET A 470 43.32 9.50 -3.80
N CYS A 471 43.83 9.28 -2.58
CA CYS A 471 43.93 10.31 -1.54
C CYS A 471 45.30 10.29 -0.83
N PRO A 472 46.39 10.67 -1.53
CA PRO A 472 47.75 10.60 -0.99
C PRO A 472 48.00 11.61 0.14
N ASP A 473 47.22 12.68 0.22
CA ASP A 473 47.41 13.80 1.15
C ASP A 473 46.67 13.60 2.51
N MET A 474 46.01 12.47 2.72
CA MET A 474 45.29 12.16 3.96
C MET A 474 45.96 11.03 4.74
N ASP A 475 46.19 11.26 6.04
CA ASP A 475 46.87 10.31 6.95
C ASP A 475 46.22 8.91 7.02
N PHE A 476 44.91 8.81 6.73
CA PHE A 476 44.13 7.57 6.77
C PHE A 476 43.49 7.19 5.41
N GLY A 477 43.89 7.85 4.31
CA GLY A 477 43.28 7.64 2.98
C GLY A 477 41.81 8.06 2.89
N CYS A 478 41.12 7.67 1.82
CA CYS A 478 39.69 7.95 1.60
C CYS A 478 38.89 6.66 1.39
N PRO A 479 38.74 5.83 2.43
CA PRO A 479 38.19 4.49 2.27
C PRO A 479 36.79 4.45 1.65
N GLN A 480 35.94 5.46 1.86
CA GLN A 480 34.62 5.52 1.22
C GLN A 480 34.71 5.89 -0.26
N LEU A 481 35.56 6.85 -0.65
CA LEU A 481 35.77 7.17 -2.06
C LEU A 481 36.43 6.00 -2.80
N GLU A 482 37.41 5.36 -2.18
CA GLU A 482 38.10 4.17 -2.70
C GLU A 482 37.12 3.01 -2.90
N ALA A 483 36.24 2.75 -1.94
CA ALA A 483 35.22 1.71 -2.06
C ALA A 483 34.24 2.00 -3.20
N VAL A 484 33.75 3.25 -3.29
CA VAL A 484 32.80 3.66 -4.33
C VAL A 484 33.42 3.62 -5.73
N PHE A 485 34.66 4.07 -5.88
CA PHE A 485 35.38 4.00 -7.15
C PHE A 485 35.81 2.58 -7.52
N GLY A 486 36.14 1.75 -6.53
CA GLY A 486 36.38 0.31 -6.72
C GLY A 486 35.13 -0.41 -7.24
N GLU A 487 33.98 -0.21 -6.60
CA GLU A 487 32.71 -0.77 -7.07
C GLU A 487 32.33 -0.27 -8.47
N TYR A 488 32.55 1.01 -8.76
CA TYR A 488 32.35 1.58 -10.09
C TYR A 488 33.24 0.91 -11.15
N THR A 489 34.52 0.67 -10.82
CA THR A 489 35.48 -0.02 -11.68
C THR A 489 35.07 -1.47 -11.93
N ASP A 490 34.69 -2.21 -10.88
CA ASP A 490 34.30 -3.61 -10.98
C ASP A 490 33.06 -3.79 -11.86
N ARG A 491 32.03 -2.95 -11.67
CA ARG A 491 30.80 -2.97 -12.48
C ARG A 491 31.06 -2.67 -13.95
N LEU A 492 31.94 -1.71 -14.24
CA LEU A 492 32.33 -1.36 -15.60
C LEU A 492 33.14 -2.46 -16.28
N ASN A 493 34.07 -3.08 -15.56
CA ASN A 493 34.85 -4.20 -16.05
C ASN A 493 33.96 -5.41 -16.33
N GLN A 494 33.01 -5.72 -15.45
CA GLN A 494 32.02 -6.77 -15.68
C GLN A 494 31.20 -6.51 -16.95
N ALA A 495 30.67 -5.30 -17.12
CA ALA A 495 29.89 -4.95 -18.32
C ALA A 495 30.73 -4.99 -19.61
N SER A 496 32.03 -4.69 -19.52
CA SER A 496 32.95 -4.82 -20.65
C SER A 496 33.27 -6.29 -20.97
N GLU A 497 33.45 -7.14 -19.95
CA GLU A 497 33.64 -8.59 -20.10
C GLU A 497 32.42 -9.30 -20.70
N GLU A 498 31.21 -8.83 -20.36
CA GLU A 498 29.95 -9.32 -20.92
C GLU A 498 29.72 -8.86 -22.39
N GLY A 499 30.57 -7.96 -22.90
CA GLY A 499 30.52 -7.45 -24.27
C GLY A 499 29.57 -6.27 -24.47
N ASP A 500 29.01 -5.70 -23.40
CA ASP A 500 28.06 -4.60 -23.48
C ASP A 500 28.74 -3.23 -23.66
N LEU A 501 30.00 -3.10 -23.20
CA LEU A 501 30.80 -1.87 -23.28
C LEU A 501 32.15 -2.17 -23.96
N GLU A 502 32.17 -2.22 -25.29
CA GLU A 502 33.40 -2.35 -26.08
C GLU A 502 34.22 -1.05 -26.07
N ASN A 503 35.55 -1.16 -26.12
CA ASN A 503 36.50 -0.03 -26.09
C ASN A 503 36.22 1.00 -24.97
N LEU A 504 35.87 0.49 -23.78
CA LEU A 504 35.51 1.28 -22.62
C LEU A 504 36.62 2.26 -22.19
N SER A 505 36.26 3.53 -22.03
CA SER A 505 37.04 4.55 -21.33
C SER A 505 36.15 5.30 -20.35
N ALA A 506 36.46 5.24 -19.06
CA ALA A 506 35.60 5.80 -18.02
C ALA A 506 36.38 6.62 -16.98
N PHE A 507 35.75 7.70 -16.52
CA PHE A 507 36.33 8.69 -15.63
C PHE A 507 35.34 9.05 -14.51
N LEU A 508 35.87 9.22 -13.30
CA LEU A 508 35.22 9.90 -12.20
C LEU A 508 36.02 11.17 -11.90
N ILE A 509 35.44 12.33 -12.19
CA ILE A 509 36.12 13.63 -12.06
C ILE A 509 35.49 14.38 -10.89
N ILE A 510 36.29 14.76 -9.91
CA ILE A 510 35.86 15.54 -8.75
C ILE A 510 36.51 16.92 -8.83
N GLU A 511 35.69 17.96 -8.83
CA GLU A 511 36.10 19.35 -8.91
C GLU A 511 35.61 20.12 -7.67
N ASP A 512 36.47 20.95 -7.09
CA ASP A 512 36.06 21.94 -6.08
C ASP A 512 35.35 23.09 -6.80
N TRP A 513 34.02 23.04 -6.81
CA TRP A 513 33.19 23.99 -7.55
C TRP A 513 32.95 25.28 -6.78
N GLN A 514 32.68 25.17 -5.47
CA GLN A 514 32.63 26.28 -4.49
C GLN A 514 33.22 25.80 -3.15
N ALA A 515 33.39 26.71 -2.19
CA ALA A 515 34.03 26.41 -0.90
C ALA A 515 33.37 25.24 -0.14
N ASP A 516 32.05 25.12 -0.27
CA ASP A 516 31.19 24.12 0.37
C ASP A 516 30.50 23.19 -0.65
N LEU A 517 30.91 23.21 -1.92
CA LEU A 517 30.27 22.45 -3.00
C LEU A 517 31.29 21.78 -3.91
N LYS A 518 31.20 20.45 -4.00
CA LYS A 518 32.00 19.66 -4.95
C LYS A 518 31.13 19.21 -6.11
N LYS A 519 31.70 19.25 -7.32
CA LYS A 519 31.07 18.71 -8.53
C LYS A 519 31.73 17.38 -8.87
N VAL A 520 30.94 16.31 -8.86
CA VAL A 520 31.38 14.97 -9.26
C VAL A 520 30.79 14.67 -10.63
N THR A 521 31.64 14.33 -11.60
CA THR A 521 31.26 13.99 -12.95
C THR A 521 31.65 12.55 -13.24
N ALA A 522 30.66 11.69 -13.47
CA ALA A 522 30.89 10.34 -13.97
C ALA A 522 30.71 10.36 -15.49
N ARG A 523 31.77 10.03 -16.23
CA ARG A 523 31.79 10.00 -17.69
C ARG A 523 32.21 8.62 -18.17
N ILE A 524 31.44 8.04 -19.06
CA ILE A 524 31.71 6.75 -19.70
C ILE A 524 31.66 6.94 -21.21
N LEU A 525 32.69 6.48 -21.91
CA LEU A 525 32.75 6.39 -23.36
C LEU A 525 32.91 4.92 -23.74
N TRP A 526 32.15 4.47 -24.73
CA TRP A 526 32.20 3.10 -25.24
C TRP A 526 31.75 3.07 -26.70
N ASP A 527 32.11 2.03 -27.44
CA ASP A 527 31.57 1.79 -28.78
C ASP A 527 30.34 0.89 -28.67
N ASP A 528 29.26 1.25 -29.38
CA ASP A 528 28.03 0.47 -29.39
C ASP A 528 28.27 -0.91 -30.04
N PRO A 529 27.97 -2.04 -29.36
CA PRO A 529 28.29 -3.37 -29.88
C PRO A 529 27.58 -3.75 -31.18
N GLN A 530 26.44 -3.10 -31.50
CA GLN A 530 25.64 -3.41 -32.69
C GLN A 530 26.02 -2.53 -33.89
N THR A 531 26.39 -1.27 -33.63
CA THR A 531 26.61 -0.26 -34.67
C THR A 531 28.07 0.15 -34.83
N GLY A 532 28.91 -0.11 -33.82
CA GLY A 532 30.31 0.32 -33.77
C GLY A 532 30.47 1.84 -33.63
N GLU A 533 29.39 2.58 -33.36
CA GLU A 533 29.45 4.03 -33.18
C GLU A 533 29.89 4.39 -31.77
N PRO A 534 30.76 5.40 -31.60
CA PRO A 534 31.19 5.85 -30.29
C PRO A 534 30.03 6.54 -29.57
N LYS A 535 29.71 6.04 -28.38
CA LYS A 535 28.72 6.59 -27.46
C LYS A 535 29.39 7.18 -26.22
N ASN A 536 28.73 8.18 -25.65
CA ASN A 536 29.12 8.74 -24.38
C ASN A 536 27.90 8.87 -23.47
N TYR A 537 28.15 8.75 -22.17
CA TYR A 537 27.20 9.08 -21.13
C TYR A 537 27.95 9.86 -20.06
N GLU A 538 27.41 11.01 -19.69
CA GLU A 538 28.00 11.90 -18.70
C GLU A 538 26.92 12.39 -17.74
N ARG A 539 27.22 12.33 -16.45
CA ARG A 539 26.34 12.86 -15.41
C ARG A 539 27.11 13.72 -14.44
N HIS A 540 26.55 14.88 -14.13
CA HIS A 540 27.07 15.80 -13.14
C HIS A 540 26.25 15.73 -11.86
N LEU A 541 26.95 15.68 -10.74
CA LEU A 541 26.40 15.60 -9.40
C LEU A 541 27.03 16.71 -8.58
N TYR A 542 26.21 17.41 -7.80
CA TYR A 542 26.66 18.50 -6.95
C TYR A 542 26.46 18.08 -5.51
N LEU A 543 27.56 17.96 -4.76
CA LEU A 543 27.59 17.46 -3.39
C LEU A 543 28.03 18.58 -2.45
N HIS A 544 27.06 19.11 -1.71
CA HIS A 544 27.29 20.16 -0.72
C HIS A 544 27.91 19.58 0.57
N GLN A 545 28.62 20.39 1.34
CA GLN A 545 29.22 19.99 2.62
C GLN A 545 28.15 19.61 3.66
N ASN A 546 27.11 20.45 3.78
CA ASN A 546 25.99 20.25 4.71
C ASN A 546 24.88 19.35 4.13
N ARG A 547 25.23 18.20 3.55
CA ARG A 547 24.28 17.32 2.83
C ARG A 547 23.54 16.30 3.70
N GLU A 548 23.49 16.54 5.01
CA GLU A 548 22.78 15.71 6.00
C GLU A 548 21.27 15.62 5.77
#